data_AF-A0A534U974-F1
#
_entry.id   AF-A0A534U974-F1
#
_cell.length_a   1.000
_cell.length_b   1.000
_cell.length_c   1.000
_cell.angle_alpha   90.00
_cell.angle_beta   90.00
_cell.angle_gamma   90.00
#
_symmetry.space_group_name_H-M   'P 1'
#
loop_
_entity.id
_entity.type
_entity.pdbx_description
1 polymer ?
#
loop_
_entity_poly.entity_id
_entity_poly.type
_entity_poly.pdbx_seq_one_letter_code
_entity_poly.pdbx_strand_id
1 'polypeptide(L)'
;MSRILAAKLHLFVSYKLENYLRTYRKRSGLSQDEVGFLLGCQNGTKVSRYERFARKPSLETLFAYEVVFGAPARELFAGVYHKVEKRIMNRTQFLTRKLNRATPDRMATRKLEILKAITSGSGVGPDKIS
;
A
#
# COMPACT_ATOMS: atom_id res chain seq x y z
N MET A 1 3.71 -13.29 36.71
CA MET A 1 3.81 -12.08 35.86
C MET A 1 2.67 -12.11 34.84
N SER A 2 1.94 -11.00 34.73
CA SER A 2 0.50 -10.95 34.49
C SER A 2 0.05 -11.14 33.03
N ARG A 3 -0.81 -12.14 32.76
CA ARG A 3 -1.50 -12.39 31.47
C ARG A 3 -2.41 -11.24 31.02
N ILE A 4 -2.68 -10.28 31.92
CA ILE A 4 -3.56 -9.13 31.70
C ILE A 4 -2.93 -8.10 30.72
N LEU A 5 -1.59 -8.00 30.66
CA LEU A 5 -0.92 -7.05 29.77
C LEU A 5 -1.03 -7.45 28.28
N ALA A 6 -1.06 -8.76 27.99
CA ALA A 6 -1.19 -9.27 26.63
C ALA A 6 -2.61 -9.09 26.04
N ALA A 7 -3.64 -9.15 26.90
CA ALA A 7 -5.04 -8.93 26.48
C ALA A 7 -5.32 -7.46 26.13
N LYS A 8 -4.69 -6.52 26.85
CA LYS A 8 -4.82 -5.08 26.59
C LYS A 8 -4.10 -4.63 25.31
N LEU A 9 -3.06 -5.34 24.89
CA LEU A 9 -2.34 -5.08 23.63
C LEU A 9 -3.13 -5.55 22.39
N HIS A 10 -4.01 -6.56 22.55
CA HIS A 10 -4.87 -7.05 21.46
C HIS A 10 -6.07 -6.15 21.18
N LEU A 11 -6.53 -5.34 22.14
CA LEU A 11 -7.77 -4.55 22.01
C LEU A 11 -7.66 -3.34 21.06
N PHE A 12 -6.44 -2.94 20.68
CA PHE A 12 -6.20 -1.82 19.76
C PHE A 12 -5.17 -2.17 18.67
N VAL A 13 -5.19 -3.39 18.14
CA VAL A 13 -4.79 -3.52 16.74
C VAL A 13 -5.91 -2.86 15.95
N SER A 14 -5.79 -1.55 15.72
CA SER A 14 -6.62 -0.84 14.75
C SER A 14 -6.36 -1.52 13.41
N TYR A 15 -7.23 -2.47 13.06
CA TYR A 15 -7.21 -3.11 11.76
C TYR A 15 -7.53 -2.01 10.76
N LYS A 16 -6.49 -1.39 10.18
CA LYS A 16 -6.67 -0.48 9.06
C LYS A 16 -7.50 -1.22 8.01
N LEU A 17 -8.54 -0.57 7.51
CA LEU A 17 -9.32 -1.10 6.41
C LEU A 17 -8.37 -1.37 5.23
N GLU A 18 -8.64 -2.43 4.47
CA GLU A 18 -7.84 -2.75 3.26
C GLU A 18 -7.76 -1.53 2.34
N ASN A 19 -8.88 -0.83 2.18
CA ASN A 19 -8.99 0.41 1.42
C ASN A 19 -9.98 1.37 2.10
N TYR A 20 -9.86 2.65 1.74
CA TYR A 20 -10.65 3.77 2.25
C TYR A 20 -11.54 4.39 1.16
N LEU A 21 -11.77 3.70 0.03
CA LEU A 21 -12.54 4.24 -1.10
C LEU A 21 -13.94 4.73 -0.68
N ARG A 22 -14.62 3.96 0.19
CA ARG A 22 -15.94 4.36 0.72
C ARG A 22 -15.86 5.66 1.53
N THR A 23 -14.79 5.84 2.30
CA THR A 23 -14.55 7.05 3.09
C THR A 23 -14.37 8.25 2.17
N TYR A 24 -13.52 8.14 1.15
CA TYR A 24 -13.28 9.22 0.18
C TYR A 24 -14.55 9.56 -0.59
N ARG A 25 -15.27 8.55 -1.10
CA ARG A 25 -16.54 8.76 -1.80
C ARG A 25 -17.58 9.47 -0.94
N LYS A 26 -17.75 9.04 0.32
CA LYS A 26 -18.73 9.67 1.21
C LYS A 26 -18.38 11.13 1.54
N ARG A 27 -17.08 11.45 1.63
CA ARG A 27 -16.61 12.84 1.83
C ARG A 27 -16.79 13.71 0.60
N SER A 28 -16.72 13.15 -0.61
CA SER A 28 -16.95 13.90 -1.84
C SER A 28 -18.44 14.12 -2.17
N GLY A 29 -19.35 13.48 -1.45
CA GLY A 29 -20.79 13.54 -1.71
C GLY A 29 -21.28 12.65 -2.87
N LEU A 30 -20.37 11.97 -3.58
CA LEU A 30 -20.73 11.14 -4.74
C LEU A 30 -21.42 9.84 -4.33
N SER A 31 -22.43 9.43 -5.10
CA SER A 31 -23.04 8.10 -5.06
C SER A 31 -22.11 7.05 -5.69
N GLN A 32 -22.42 5.76 -5.46
CA GLN A 32 -21.68 4.68 -6.12
C GLN A 32 -21.92 4.68 -7.63
N ASP A 33 -23.10 5.09 -8.09
CA ASP A 33 -23.43 5.15 -9.51
C ASP A 33 -22.70 6.29 -10.23
N GLU A 34 -22.60 7.48 -9.61
CA GLU A 34 -21.81 8.59 -10.16
C GLU A 34 -20.32 8.25 -10.26
N VAL A 35 -19.75 7.62 -9.21
CA VAL A 35 -18.37 7.11 -9.29
C VAL A 35 -18.28 6.02 -10.36
N GLY A 36 -19.27 5.14 -10.47
CA GLY A 36 -19.34 4.11 -11.50
C GLY A 36 -19.27 4.73 -12.90
N PHE A 37 -20.07 5.76 -13.15
CA PHE A 37 -20.07 6.52 -14.39
C PHE A 37 -18.69 7.12 -14.71
N LEU A 38 -18.05 7.78 -13.73
CA LEU A 38 -16.70 8.34 -13.90
C LEU A 38 -15.63 7.28 -14.19
N LEU A 39 -15.81 6.06 -13.68
CA LEU A 39 -14.93 4.91 -13.94
C LEU A 39 -15.29 4.15 -15.24
N GLY A 40 -16.21 4.66 -16.06
CA GLY A 40 -16.67 3.97 -17.28
C GLY A 40 -17.45 2.69 -17.02
N CYS A 41 -18.10 2.57 -15.86
CA CYS A 41 -18.91 1.42 -15.48
C CYS A 41 -20.40 1.71 -15.67
N GLN A 42 -21.16 0.69 -16.09
CA GLN A 42 -22.61 0.82 -16.32
C GLN A 42 -23.42 1.13 -15.05
N ASN A 43 -22.91 0.75 -13.87
CA ASN A 43 -23.54 1.04 -12.57
C ASN A 43 -22.53 0.94 -11.42
N GLY A 44 -22.97 1.33 -10.22
CA GLY A 44 -22.19 1.35 -8.98
C GLY A 44 -21.89 -0.02 -8.36
N THR A 45 -22.37 -1.13 -8.92
CA THR A 45 -22.08 -2.48 -8.38
C THR A 45 -20.58 -2.77 -8.36
N LYS A 46 -19.85 -2.32 -9.39
CA LYS A 46 -18.38 -2.44 -9.42
C LYS A 46 -17.74 -1.63 -8.28
N VAL A 47 -18.19 -0.39 -8.07
CA VAL A 47 -17.72 0.48 -6.98
C VAL A 47 -17.96 -0.17 -5.62
N SER A 48 -19.16 -0.71 -5.37
CA SER A 48 -19.47 -1.44 -4.13
C SER A 48 -18.52 -2.62 -3.87
N ARG A 49 -18.16 -3.37 -4.92
CA ARG A 49 -17.20 -4.48 -4.81
C ARG A 49 -15.77 -3.98 -4.51
N TYR A 50 -15.34 -2.87 -5.12
CA TYR A 50 -14.04 -2.27 -4.84
C TYR A 50 -13.97 -1.70 -3.41
N GLU A 51 -15.01 -0.99 -2.96
CA GLU A 51 -15.09 -0.43 -1.61
C GLU A 51 -14.96 -1.49 -0.52
N ARG A 52 -15.62 -2.64 -0.70
CA ARG A 52 -15.53 -3.77 0.21
C ARG A 52 -14.28 -4.64 0.01
N PHE A 53 -13.42 -4.25 -0.93
CA PHE A 53 -12.25 -5.04 -1.35
C PHE A 53 -12.58 -6.48 -1.78
N ALA A 54 -13.83 -6.74 -2.19
CA ALA A 54 -14.28 -8.04 -2.71
C ALA A 54 -13.79 -8.29 -4.15
N ARG A 55 -13.28 -7.24 -4.81
CA ARG A 55 -12.61 -7.31 -6.10
C ARG A 55 -11.36 -6.43 -6.04
N LYS A 56 -10.23 -6.95 -6.55
CA LYS A 56 -9.02 -6.15 -6.72
C LYS A 56 -9.18 -5.19 -7.91
N PRO A 57 -8.93 -3.88 -7.76
CA PRO A 57 -8.93 -2.96 -8.88
C PRO A 57 -7.78 -3.27 -9.84
N SER A 58 -7.98 -2.99 -11.14
CA SER A 58 -6.86 -2.96 -12.10
C SER A 58 -5.98 -1.74 -11.85
N LEU A 59 -4.85 -1.64 -12.54
CA LEU A 59 -3.98 -0.47 -12.46
C LEU A 59 -4.71 0.80 -12.94
N GLU A 60 -5.44 0.70 -14.05
CA GLU A 60 -6.23 1.79 -14.63
C GLU A 60 -7.35 2.22 -13.68
N THR A 61 -8.03 1.27 -13.04
CA THR A 61 -9.08 1.58 -12.05
C THR A 61 -8.49 2.30 -10.83
N LEU A 62 -7.31 1.89 -10.38
CA LEU A 62 -6.63 2.51 -9.25
C LEU A 62 -6.24 3.97 -9.56
N PHE A 63 -5.68 4.24 -10.75
CA PHE A 63 -5.39 5.60 -11.18
C PHE A 63 -6.65 6.43 -11.40
N ALA A 64 -7.72 5.85 -11.94
CA ALA A 64 -8.99 6.54 -12.07
C ALA A 64 -9.54 6.97 -10.69
N TYR A 65 -9.39 6.15 -9.66
CA TYR A 65 -9.73 6.56 -8.29
C TYR A 65 -8.84 7.68 -7.75
N GLU A 66 -7.54 7.71 -8.08
CA GLU A 66 -6.68 8.84 -7.71
C GLU A 66 -7.17 10.14 -8.34
N VAL A 67 -7.55 10.11 -9.62
CA VAL A 67 -8.10 11.27 -10.33
C VAL A 67 -9.42 11.72 -9.72
N VAL A 68 -10.35 10.78 -9.44
CA VAL A 68 -11.68 11.11 -8.90
C VAL A 68 -11.61 11.68 -7.48
N PHE A 69 -10.70 11.18 -6.64
CA PHE A 69 -10.64 11.57 -5.23
C PHE A 69 -9.48 12.51 -4.87
N GLY A 70 -8.59 12.82 -5.83
CA GLY A 70 -7.43 13.68 -5.60
C GLY A 70 -6.47 13.15 -4.54
N ALA A 71 -6.47 11.83 -4.31
CA ALA A 71 -5.67 11.20 -3.26
C ALA A 71 -4.86 10.03 -3.84
N PRO A 72 -3.59 9.87 -3.45
CA PRO A 72 -2.74 8.82 -4.00
C PRO A 72 -3.22 7.44 -3.55
N ALA A 73 -2.94 6.43 -4.37
CA ALA A 73 -3.39 5.06 -4.17
C ALA A 73 -2.85 4.44 -2.87
N ARG A 74 -1.67 4.86 -2.42
CA ARG A 74 -1.14 4.44 -1.10
C ARG A 74 -2.01 4.89 0.06
N GLU A 75 -2.80 5.95 -0.09
CA GLU A 75 -3.76 6.43 0.90
C GLU A 75 -5.14 5.80 0.68
N LEU A 76 -5.61 5.74 -0.58
CA LEU A 76 -6.85 5.08 -0.93
C LEU A 76 -6.87 3.59 -0.56
N PHE A 77 -5.74 2.91 -0.68
CA PHE A 77 -5.55 1.49 -0.38
C PHE A 77 -4.55 1.26 0.76
N ALA A 78 -4.58 2.11 1.79
CA ALA A 78 -3.55 2.12 2.83
C ALA A 78 -3.35 0.79 3.58
N GLY A 79 -4.41 -0.01 3.78
CA GLY A 79 -4.28 -1.34 4.37
C GLY A 79 -3.49 -2.29 3.47
N VAL A 80 -3.79 -2.30 2.17
CA VAL A 80 -3.05 -3.08 1.17
C VAL A 80 -1.61 -2.59 1.06
N TYR A 81 -1.39 -1.28 0.98
CA TYR A 81 -0.07 -0.68 0.89
C TYR A 81 0.81 -1.09 2.08
N HIS A 82 0.29 -1.00 3.30
CA HIS A 82 1.02 -1.39 4.51
C HIS A 82 1.42 -2.88 4.50
N LYS A 83 0.55 -3.77 4.02
CA LYS A 83 0.87 -5.20 3.88
C LYS A 83 1.98 -5.43 2.84
N VAL A 84 1.94 -4.72 1.72
CA VAL A 84 2.98 -4.78 0.68
C VAL A 84 4.30 -4.26 1.25
N GLU A 85 4.29 -3.09 1.87
CA GLU A 85 5.44 -2.47 2.51
C GLU A 85 6.11 -3.42 3.52
N LYS A 86 5.35 -3.97 4.47
CA LYS A 86 5.86 -4.95 5.43
C LYS A 86 6.51 -6.16 4.76
N ARG A 87 5.89 -6.69 3.70
CA ARG A 87 6.43 -7.82 2.93
C ARG A 87 7.74 -7.46 2.23
N ILE A 88 7.81 -6.27 1.64
CA ILE A 88 9.02 -5.78 0.97
C ILE A 88 10.12 -5.56 2.01
N MET A 89 9.84 -4.93 3.16
CA MET A 89 10.83 -4.76 4.23
C MET A 89 11.44 -6.09 4.68
N ASN A 90 10.63 -7.11 4.92
CA ASN A 90 11.10 -8.44 5.29
C ASN A 90 12.01 -9.05 4.22
N ARG A 91 11.64 -8.92 2.94
CA ARG A 91 12.44 -9.41 1.80
C ARG A 91 13.73 -8.62 1.63
N THR A 92 13.70 -7.31 1.82
CA THR A 92 14.87 -6.44 1.80
C THR A 92 15.88 -6.87 2.85
N GLN A 93 15.45 -7.07 4.10
CA GLN A 93 16.32 -7.57 5.17
C GLN A 93 16.94 -8.93 4.83
N PHE A 94 16.16 -9.85 4.26
CA PHE A 94 16.65 -11.16 3.84
C PHE A 94 17.71 -11.03 2.74
N LEU A 95 17.45 -10.22 1.70
CA LEU A 95 18.37 -10.04 0.59
C LEU A 95 19.66 -9.33 1.03
N THR A 96 19.57 -8.33 1.91
CA THR A 96 20.73 -7.67 2.53
C THR A 96 21.63 -8.67 3.25
N ARG A 97 21.06 -9.55 4.07
CA ARG A 97 21.83 -10.61 4.77
C ARG A 97 22.50 -11.57 3.79
N LYS A 98 21.82 -11.93 2.69
CA LYS A 98 22.38 -12.81 1.65
C LYS A 98 23.57 -12.15 0.94
N LEU A 99 23.44 -10.87 0.57
CA LEU A 99 24.50 -10.13 -0.11
C LEU A 99 25.72 -9.89 0.79
N ASN A 100 25.51 -9.60 2.07
CA ASN A 100 26.62 -9.43 3.03
C ASN A 100 27.44 -10.70 3.29
N ARG A 101 26.89 -11.88 2.97
CA ARG A 101 27.60 -13.17 3.10
C ARG A 101 28.32 -13.59 1.82
N ALA A 102 28.03 -12.95 0.69
CA ALA A 102 28.67 -13.22 -0.58
C ALA A 102 29.97 -12.42 -0.72
N THR A 103 30.84 -12.83 -1.65
CA THR A 103 32.04 -12.06 -1.99
C THR A 103 31.65 -10.66 -2.46
N PRO A 104 32.17 -9.59 -1.84
CA PRO A 104 31.81 -8.24 -2.21
C PRO A 104 32.35 -7.91 -3.61
N ASP A 105 31.46 -7.42 -4.47
CA ASP A 105 31.80 -6.81 -5.75
C ASP A 105 31.09 -5.45 -5.91
N ARG A 106 31.46 -4.70 -6.95
CA ARG A 106 30.87 -3.37 -7.22
C ARG A 106 29.34 -3.41 -7.34
N MET A 107 28.78 -4.49 -7.85
CA MET A 107 27.34 -4.67 -8.00
C MET A 107 26.65 -5.00 -6.68
N ALA A 108 27.27 -5.80 -5.81
CA ALA A 108 26.81 -6.12 -4.48
C ALA A 108 26.75 -4.85 -3.62
N THR A 109 27.77 -4.00 -3.68
CA THR A 109 27.76 -2.69 -3.01
C THR A 109 26.60 -1.83 -3.50
N ARG A 110 26.42 -1.69 -4.83
CA ARG A 110 25.30 -0.91 -5.40
C ARG A 110 23.93 -1.45 -4.98
N LYS A 111 23.75 -2.77 -4.95
CA LYS A 111 22.50 -3.41 -4.49
C LYS A 111 22.24 -3.10 -3.01
N LEU A 112 23.26 -3.17 -2.16
CA LEU A 112 23.13 -2.86 -0.74
C LEU A 112 22.72 -1.40 -0.49
N GLU A 113 23.24 -0.44 -1.26
CA GLU A 113 22.81 0.96 -1.15
C GLU A 113 21.32 1.15 -1.51
N ILE A 114 20.84 0.49 -2.57
CA ILE A 114 19.41 0.49 -2.92
C ILE A 114 18.57 -0.13 -1.78
N LEU A 115 19.01 -1.25 -1.21
CA LEU A 115 18.30 -1.92 -0.13
C LEU A 115 18.27 -1.08 1.16
N LYS A 116 19.35 -0.34 1.47
CA LYS A 116 19.38 0.62 2.58
C LYS A 116 18.36 1.74 2.37
N ALA A 117 18.31 2.34 1.17
CA ALA A 117 17.35 3.38 0.85
C ALA A 117 15.90 2.92 1.05
N ILE A 118 15.58 1.69 0.64
CA ILE A 118 14.26 1.06 0.86
C ILE A 118 13.92 0.95 2.36
N THR A 119 14.88 0.57 3.21
CA THR A 119 14.65 0.44 4.67
C THR A 119 14.55 1.77 5.41
N SER A 120 15.16 2.83 4.88
CA SER A 120 15.16 4.18 5.49
C SER A 120 13.88 4.97 5.22
N GLY A 121 12.85 4.36 4.60
CA GLY A 121 11.57 5.02 4.30
C GLY A 121 11.67 6.13 3.25
N SER A 122 12.82 6.26 2.60
CA SER A 122 13.04 7.16 1.48
C SER A 122 12.64 6.40 0.22
N GLY A 123 11.46 6.68 -0.34
CA GLY A 123 11.13 6.25 -1.69
C GLY A 123 12.15 6.86 -2.67
N VAL A 124 13.27 6.19 -2.88
CA VAL A 124 14.31 6.60 -3.82
C VAL A 124 14.00 5.94 -5.16
N GLY A 125 13.32 6.67 -6.03
CA GLY A 125 13.33 6.39 -7.46
C GLY A 125 14.76 6.53 -8.02
N PRO A 126 15.06 5.88 -9.16
CA PRO A 126 16.39 5.88 -9.77
C PRO A 126 16.93 7.28 -10.12
N ASP A 127 16.07 8.30 -10.16
CA ASP A 127 16.39 9.67 -10.59
C ASP A 127 17.12 10.50 -9.52
N LYS A 128 17.32 9.96 -8.31
CA LYS A 128 18.02 10.67 -7.23
C LYS A 128 19.46 10.21 -7.00
N ILE A 129 20.01 9.41 -7.91
CA ILE A 129 21.42 9.03 -7.92
C ILE A 129 22.06 9.70 -9.14
N SER A 130 22.29 11.00 -9.03
CA SER A 130 23.15 11.77 -9.93
C SER A 130 23.92 12.79 -9.11
#